data_AF-A0A485K850-F1
#
_entry.id   AF-A0A485K850-F1
#
_cell.length_a   1.000
_cell.length_b   1.000
_cell.length_c   1.000
_cell.angle_alpha   90.00
_cell.angle_beta   90.00
_cell.angle_gamma   90.00
#
_symmetry.space_group_name_H-M   'P 1'
#
loop_
_entity.id
_entity.type
_entity.pdbx_description
1 polymer ?
#
loop_
_entity_poly.entity_id
_entity_poly.type
_entity_poly.pdbx_seq_one_letter_code
_entity_poly.pdbx_strand_id
1 'polypeptide(L)'
;MNSSNSTDIHNLTGNGATIFAENCSKCHGVRSMPGQDTKGPSFENIVGKKAASGSPFNFSSAHKKSNITWDDKTLFEFLLAPKQYIKGTKMNHPGVKDPTKRSDLIAYLTDKTSSVINYQILSSTSIVIELVLYSILHTNKRPKGT
;
A
#
# COMPACT_ATOMS: atom_id res chain seq x y z
N MET A 1 -4.68 -17.66 12.93
CA MET A 1 -4.06 -16.92 11.82
C MET A 1 -4.50 -17.62 10.54
N ASN A 2 -5.65 -17.22 9.98
CA ASN A 2 -6.24 -17.93 8.84
C ASN A 2 -5.79 -17.28 7.54
N SER A 3 -5.31 -18.11 6.63
CA SER A 3 -4.90 -17.79 5.27
C SER A 3 -6.09 -17.19 4.51
N SER A 4 -6.12 -15.87 4.33
CA SER A 4 -7.11 -15.20 3.47
C SER A 4 -6.83 -15.58 2.02
N ASN A 5 -7.84 -16.10 1.34
CA ASN A 5 -7.75 -16.66 0.00
C ASN A 5 -7.46 -15.55 -1.03
N SER A 6 -6.71 -15.86 -2.11
CA SER A 6 -6.37 -14.87 -3.15
C SER A 6 -7.61 -14.18 -3.73
N THR A 7 -8.72 -14.93 -3.87
CA THR A 7 -10.01 -14.42 -4.36
C THR A 7 -10.63 -13.38 -3.43
N ASP A 8 -10.49 -13.55 -2.12
CA ASP A 8 -11.01 -12.59 -1.13
C ASP A 8 -10.21 -11.30 -1.20
N ILE A 9 -8.88 -11.38 -1.29
CA ILE A 9 -8.01 -10.20 -1.47
C ILE A 9 -8.30 -9.47 -2.80
N HIS A 10 -8.53 -10.20 -3.90
CA HIS A 10 -8.92 -9.59 -5.17
C HIS A 10 -10.28 -8.88 -5.08
N ASN A 11 -11.25 -9.44 -4.36
CA ASN A 11 -12.56 -8.81 -4.19
C ASN A 11 -12.51 -7.58 -3.27
N LEU A 12 -11.76 -7.67 -2.16
CA LEU A 12 -11.51 -6.54 -1.24
C LEU A 12 -10.84 -5.37 -1.95
N THR A 13 -9.83 -5.65 -2.79
CA THR A 13 -9.16 -4.60 -3.58
C THR A 13 -10.05 -4.05 -4.69
N GLY A 14 -10.91 -4.87 -5.30
CA GLY A 14 -11.92 -4.42 -6.27
C GLY A 14 -12.94 -3.46 -5.65
N ASN A 15 -13.50 -3.80 -4.49
CA ASN A 15 -14.40 -2.92 -3.74
C ASN A 15 -13.67 -1.66 -3.24
N GLY A 16 -12.46 -1.83 -2.72
CA GLY A 16 -11.63 -0.74 -2.24
C GLY A 16 -11.29 0.28 -3.34
N ALA A 17 -11.09 -0.16 -4.58
CA ALA A 17 -10.88 0.73 -5.73
C ALA A 17 -12.09 1.63 -5.99
N THR A 18 -13.30 1.07 -5.96
CA THR A 18 -14.56 1.83 -6.08
C THR A 18 -14.71 2.83 -4.95
N ILE A 19 -14.46 2.40 -3.71
CA ILE A 19 -14.55 3.27 -2.52
C ILE A 19 -13.54 4.42 -2.62
N PHE A 20 -12.31 4.15 -3.08
CA PHE A 20 -11.31 5.18 -3.33
C PHE A 20 -11.78 6.18 -4.40
N ALA A 21 -12.34 5.70 -5.51
CA ALA A 21 -12.86 6.54 -6.57
C ALA A 21 -13.94 7.51 -6.04
N GLU A 22 -14.87 7.01 -5.24
CA GLU A 22 -15.97 7.79 -4.67
C GLU A 22 -15.53 8.80 -3.59
N ASN A 23 -14.61 8.39 -2.72
CA ASN A 23 -14.31 9.12 -1.47
C ASN A 23 -12.99 9.90 -1.50
N CYS A 24 -12.03 9.50 -2.32
CA CYS A 24 -10.63 9.96 -2.19
C CYS A 24 -10.07 10.58 -3.48
N SER A 25 -10.42 10.03 -4.65
CA SER A 25 -9.78 10.32 -5.93
C SER A 25 -9.84 11.79 -6.37
N LYS A 26 -10.87 12.53 -5.91
CA LYS A 26 -11.03 13.98 -6.21
C LYS A 26 -9.93 14.85 -5.59
N CYS A 27 -9.25 14.35 -4.56
CA CYS A 27 -8.25 15.09 -3.79
C CYS A 27 -6.89 14.41 -3.71
N HIS A 28 -6.84 13.09 -3.89
CA HIS A 28 -5.65 12.29 -3.65
C HIS A 28 -5.36 11.36 -4.82
N GLY A 29 -4.09 11.26 -5.19
CA GLY A 29 -3.57 10.17 -6.01
C GLY A 29 -3.21 8.95 -5.17
N VAL A 30 -3.29 7.75 -5.76
CA VAL A 30 -2.72 6.53 -5.16
C VAL A 30 -1.19 6.63 -5.12
N ARG A 31 -0.59 7.18 -6.18
CA ARG A 31 0.86 7.45 -6.30
C ARG A 31 1.11 8.93 -6.49
N SER A 32 2.32 9.37 -6.14
CA SER A 32 2.74 10.75 -6.38
C SER A 32 2.86 11.02 -7.88
N MET A 33 2.28 12.14 -8.33
CA MET A 33 2.42 12.62 -9.71
C MET A 33 2.61 14.16 -9.71
N PRO A 34 3.48 14.70 -10.59
CA PRO A 34 3.71 16.15 -10.67
C PRO A 34 2.40 16.92 -10.85
N GLY A 35 2.16 17.90 -9.99
CA GLY A 35 0.99 18.78 -10.05
C GLY A 35 -0.34 18.18 -9.56
N GLN A 36 -0.41 16.92 -9.16
CA GLN A 36 -1.65 16.30 -8.67
C GLN A 36 -1.84 16.41 -7.15
N ASP A 37 -0.77 16.57 -6.39
CA ASP A 37 -0.80 16.72 -4.92
C ASP A 37 -1.19 18.14 -4.48
N THR A 38 -2.28 18.70 -5.03
CA THR A 38 -2.69 20.10 -4.77
C THR A 38 -3.81 20.23 -3.73
N LYS A 39 -4.76 19.29 -3.72
CA LYS A 39 -5.87 19.25 -2.76
C LYS A 39 -5.58 18.36 -1.56
N GLY A 40 -4.81 17.30 -1.78
CA GLY A 40 -4.34 16.36 -0.77
C GLY A 40 -3.04 15.70 -1.25
N PRO A 41 -2.22 15.17 -0.32
CA PRO A 41 -1.03 14.41 -0.69
C PRO A 41 -1.42 13.04 -1.29
N SER A 42 -0.57 12.47 -2.13
CA SER A 42 -0.73 11.08 -2.54
C SER A 42 -0.65 10.09 -1.36
N PHE A 43 -1.27 8.92 -1.53
CA PHE A 43 -1.22 7.80 -0.59
C PHE A 43 0.01 6.90 -0.78
N GLU A 44 0.96 7.29 -1.61
CA GLU A 44 2.13 6.46 -1.92
C GLU A 44 2.85 6.03 -0.64
N ASN A 45 3.04 4.73 -0.46
CA ASN A 45 3.63 4.13 0.74
C ASN A 45 3.00 4.63 2.06
N ILE A 46 1.68 4.81 2.12
CA ILE A 46 1.04 5.42 3.30
C ILE A 46 1.24 4.57 4.57
N VAL A 47 1.17 3.24 4.48
CA VAL A 47 1.38 2.36 5.63
C VAL A 47 2.85 2.43 6.07
N GLY A 48 3.07 2.65 7.37
CA GLY A 48 4.37 2.90 7.99
C GLY A 48 4.86 4.35 7.93
N LYS A 49 4.23 5.24 7.16
CA LYS A 49 4.64 6.64 7.09
C LYS A 49 4.17 7.43 8.30
N LYS A 50 5.00 8.39 8.73
CA LYS A 50 4.56 9.43 9.67
C LYS A 50 3.58 10.38 8.99
N ALA A 51 2.58 10.83 9.74
CA ALA A 51 1.69 11.88 9.29
C ALA A 51 2.49 13.14 8.91
N ALA A 52 2.08 13.79 7.81
CA ALA A 52 2.74 14.97 7.26
C ALA A 52 4.20 14.78 6.78
N SER A 53 4.60 13.55 6.39
CA SER A 53 5.94 13.28 5.84
C SER A 53 5.97 13.01 4.32
N GLY A 54 4.84 13.17 3.62
CA GLY A 54 4.74 12.91 2.17
C GLY A 54 5.38 14.01 1.30
N SER A 55 5.36 13.78 -0.03
CA SER A 55 5.58 14.73 -1.15
C SER A 55 5.29 16.20 -0.78
N PRO A 56 5.98 17.22 -1.34
CA PRO A 56 5.94 18.63 -0.90
C PRO A 56 4.54 19.26 -0.86
N PHE A 57 3.76 18.86 0.13
CA PHE A 57 2.37 19.20 0.36
C PHE A 57 2.27 20.08 1.61
N ASN A 58 1.45 21.13 1.54
CA ASN A 58 1.28 22.04 2.66
C ASN A 58 0.26 21.51 3.68
N PHE A 59 0.69 20.54 4.50
CA PHE A 59 -0.10 19.97 5.58
C PHE A 59 -0.59 21.03 6.58
N SER A 60 -1.73 20.76 7.23
CA SER A 60 -2.18 21.58 8.36
C SER A 60 -1.21 21.45 9.55
N SER A 61 -1.16 22.49 10.39
CA SER A 61 -0.37 22.45 11.63
C SER A 61 -0.77 21.29 12.54
N ALA A 62 -2.05 20.90 12.53
CA ALA A 62 -2.54 19.75 13.29
C ALA A 62 -1.96 18.43 12.79
N HIS A 63 -1.93 18.19 11.47
CA HIS A 63 -1.29 16.99 10.92
C HIS A 63 0.19 16.92 11.26
N LYS A 64 0.92 18.04 11.12
CA LYS A 64 2.35 18.14 11.45
C LYS A 64 2.64 17.82 12.93
N LYS A 65 1.73 18.17 13.84
CA LYS A 65 1.88 17.96 15.30
C LYS A 65 1.29 16.65 15.81
N SER A 66 0.59 15.88 14.95
CA SER A 66 -0.17 14.71 15.39
C SER A 66 0.69 13.55 15.90
N ASN A 67 1.95 13.46 15.45
CA ASN A 67 2.88 12.36 15.74
C ASN A 67 2.31 10.95 15.43
N ILE A 68 1.31 10.87 14.55
CA ILE A 68 0.72 9.62 14.10
C ILE A 68 1.70 8.93 13.13
N THR A 69 1.84 7.61 13.29
CA THR A 69 2.34 6.73 12.23
C THR A 69 1.15 5.99 11.66
N TRP A 70 1.02 5.98 10.34
CA TRP A 70 -0.10 5.34 9.67
C TRP A 70 0.10 3.83 9.61
N ASP A 71 -0.87 3.11 10.12
CA ASP A 71 -1.04 1.66 10.06
C ASP A 71 -2.53 1.37 9.85
N ASP A 72 -2.91 0.09 9.75
CA ASP A 72 -4.30 -0.30 9.50
C ASP A 72 -5.25 0.27 10.56
N LYS A 73 -4.85 0.28 11.84
CA LYS A 73 -5.68 0.75 12.96
C LYS A 73 -5.90 2.26 12.89
N THR A 74 -4.82 3.02 12.78
CA THR A 74 -4.85 4.48 12.76
C THR A 74 -5.54 5.00 11.50
N LEU A 75 -5.36 4.33 10.35
CA LEU A 75 -6.12 4.62 9.13
C LEU A 75 -7.60 4.32 9.33
N PHE A 76 -7.95 3.17 9.91
CA PHE A 76 -9.34 2.78 10.14
C PHE A 76 -10.08 3.77 11.05
N GLU A 77 -9.43 4.23 12.12
CA GLU A 77 -9.99 5.23 13.04
C GLU A 77 -10.07 6.62 12.40
N PHE A 78 -9.02 7.06 11.71
CA PHE A 78 -9.00 8.36 11.03
C PHE A 78 -10.09 8.46 9.95
N LEU A 79 -10.26 7.41 9.15
CA LEU A 79 -11.23 7.38 8.04
C LEU A 79 -12.68 7.44 8.52
N LEU A 80 -12.99 7.06 9.77
CA LEU A 80 -14.33 7.19 10.32
C LEU A 80 -14.76 8.66 10.47
N ALA A 81 -13.85 9.52 10.95
CA ALA A 81 -14.13 10.95 11.19
C ALA A 81 -12.84 11.80 11.24
N PRO A 82 -12.27 12.21 10.10
CA PRO A 82 -10.97 12.88 10.04
C PRO A 82 -10.84 14.12 10.92
N LYS A 83 -11.87 14.97 10.94
CA LYS A 83 -11.90 16.20 11.76
C LYS A 83 -12.02 15.94 13.26
N GLN A 84 -12.54 14.79 13.67
CA GLN A 84 -12.61 14.39 15.08
C GLN A 84 -11.28 13.76 15.52
N TYR A 85 -10.68 12.92 14.68
CA TYR A 85 -9.42 12.25 14.96
C TYR A 85 -8.23 13.22 14.98
N ILE A 86 -8.13 14.13 13.98
CA ILE A 86 -7.13 15.20 13.94
C ILE A 86 -7.86 16.55 13.93
N LYS A 87 -8.13 17.08 15.14
CA LYS A 87 -8.75 18.40 15.31
C LYS A 87 -7.87 19.48 14.67
N GLY A 88 -8.44 20.22 13.71
CA GLY A 88 -7.70 21.21 12.91
C GLY A 88 -7.05 20.66 11.63
N THR A 89 -7.40 19.44 11.20
CA THR A 89 -7.08 19.00 9.83
C THR A 89 -7.78 19.87 8.79
N LYS A 90 -7.10 20.11 7.66
CA LYS A 90 -7.67 20.76 6.47
C LYS A 90 -8.47 19.79 5.60
N MET A 91 -8.41 18.48 5.87
CA MET A 91 -9.15 17.47 5.13
C MET A 91 -10.66 17.63 5.37
N ASN A 92 -11.39 18.05 4.34
CA ASN A 92 -12.84 18.23 4.40
C ASN A 92 -13.56 17.00 3.85
N HIS A 93 -13.48 15.89 4.59
CA HIS A 93 -14.16 14.63 4.26
C HIS A 93 -15.07 14.23 5.43
N PRO A 94 -16.34 13.82 5.19
CA PRO A 94 -17.28 13.46 6.25
C PRO A 94 -16.93 12.15 6.98
N GLY A 95 -16.06 11.33 6.35
CA GLY A 95 -15.63 10.03 6.82
C GLY A 95 -16.42 8.88 6.16
N VAL A 96 -15.81 7.71 6.09
CA VAL A 96 -16.43 6.47 5.60
C VAL A 96 -17.00 5.75 6.82
N LYS A 97 -18.33 5.74 6.98
CA LYS A 97 -18.98 5.26 8.23
C LYS A 97 -19.08 3.75 8.33
N ASP A 98 -19.22 3.08 7.20
CA ASP A 98 -19.28 1.63 7.12
C ASP A 98 -17.88 1.03 7.43
N PRO A 99 -17.74 0.17 8.46
CA PRO A 99 -16.47 -0.46 8.81
C PRO A 99 -15.94 -1.38 7.71
N THR A 100 -16.79 -2.08 6.98
CA THR A 100 -16.38 -2.96 5.88
C THR A 100 -15.76 -2.12 4.76
N LYS A 101 -16.40 -1.00 4.39
CA LYS A 101 -15.83 -0.09 3.38
C LYS A 101 -14.48 0.50 3.80
N ARG A 102 -14.28 0.79 5.10
CA ARG A 102 -12.97 1.23 5.59
C ARG A 102 -11.92 0.13 5.45
N SER A 103 -12.27 -1.11 5.81
CA SER A 103 -11.37 -2.26 5.66
C SER A 103 -10.97 -2.48 4.21
N ASP A 104 -11.93 -2.50 3.29
CA ASP A 104 -11.70 -2.69 1.85
C ASP A 104 -10.82 -1.58 1.27
N LEU A 105 -11.09 -0.32 1.66
CA LEU A 105 -10.27 0.82 1.25
C LEU A 105 -8.83 0.71 1.75
N ILE A 106 -8.61 0.31 3.00
CA ILE A 106 -7.27 0.13 3.57
C ILE A 106 -6.53 -1.01 2.87
N ALA A 107 -7.22 -2.13 2.58
CA ALA A 107 -6.64 -3.23 1.81
C ALA A 107 -6.21 -2.76 0.41
N TYR A 108 -7.04 -2.00 -0.28
CA TYR A 108 -6.71 -1.41 -1.57
C TYR A 108 -5.52 -0.45 -1.51
N LEU A 109 -5.49 0.47 -0.53
CA LEU A 109 -4.38 1.40 -0.35
C LEU A 109 -3.09 0.64 -0.06
N THR A 110 -3.14 -0.38 0.79
CA THR A 110 -1.96 -1.21 1.12
C THR A 110 -1.43 -1.91 -0.13
N ASP A 111 -2.31 -2.56 -0.90
CA ASP A 111 -1.93 -3.26 -2.14
C ASP A 111 -1.35 -2.31 -3.21
N LYS A 112 -1.99 -1.16 -3.45
CA LYS A 112 -1.61 -0.29 -4.58
C LYS A 112 -0.49 0.70 -4.29
N THR A 113 -0.23 0.99 -3.02
CA THR A 113 0.72 2.03 -2.61
C THR A 113 1.99 1.48 -1.99
N SER A 114 2.02 0.21 -1.57
CA SER A 114 3.21 -0.42 -1.02
C SER A 114 4.29 -0.59 -2.09
N SER A 115 5.51 -0.14 -1.78
CA SER A 115 6.72 -0.45 -2.57
C SER A 115 7.29 -1.83 -2.24
N VAL A 116 6.53 -2.68 -1.51
CA VAL A 116 6.91 -4.06 -1.28
C VAL A 116 6.99 -4.71 -2.64
N ILE A 117 8.22 -4.93 -3.08
CA ILE A 117 8.55 -5.74 -4.24
C ILE A 117 7.76 -7.03 -4.04
N ASN A 118 6.83 -7.32 -4.96
CA ASN A 118 6.01 -8.52 -4.92
C ASN A 118 6.92 -9.74 -4.73
N TYR A 119 7.06 -10.21 -3.48
CA TYR A 119 7.95 -11.30 -3.10
C TYR A 119 7.53 -12.62 -3.77
N GLN A 120 6.29 -12.67 -4.29
CA GLN A 120 5.81 -13.72 -5.18
C GLN A 120 6.74 -13.94 -6.40
N ILE A 121 7.35 -12.88 -6.96
CA ILE A 121 8.22 -13.01 -8.14
C ILE A 121 9.61 -13.56 -7.76
N LEU A 122 10.07 -13.35 -6.52
CA LEU A 122 11.36 -13.87 -6.04
C LEU A 122 11.29 -15.35 -5.63
N SER A 123 10.10 -15.90 -5.33
CA SER A 123 9.95 -17.34 -5.07
C SER A 123 10.03 -18.19 -6.35
N SER A 124 9.67 -17.62 -7.51
CA SER A 124 9.73 -18.30 -8.80
C SER A 124 11.15 -18.40 -9.39
N THR A 125 12.11 -17.63 -8.87
CA THR A 125 13.50 -17.66 -9.33
C THR A 125 14.36 -18.72 -8.63
N SER A 126 13.85 -19.40 -7.60
CA SER A 126 14.59 -20.51 -6.97
C SER A 126 14.75 -21.71 -7.92
N ILE A 127 13.86 -21.88 -8.90
CA ILE A 127 13.97 -22.96 -9.91
C ILE A 127 15.12 -22.69 -10.88
N VAL A 128 15.41 -21.43 -11.23
CA VAL A 128 16.49 -21.11 -12.18
C VAL A 128 17.87 -21.35 -11.54
N ILE A 129 18.01 -21.13 -10.23
CA ILE A 129 19.25 -21.40 -9.49
C ILE A 129 19.53 -22.91 -9.38
N GLU A 130 18.50 -23.73 -9.10
CA GLU A 130 18.60 -25.20 -9.09
C GLU A 130 19.00 -25.76 -10.46
N LEU A 131 18.41 -25.27 -11.56
CA LEU A 131 18.76 -25.74 -12.91
C LEU A 131 20.17 -25.35 -13.37
N VAL A 132 20.64 -24.16 -12.96
CA VAL A 132 22.01 -23.71 -13.27
C VAL A 132 23.03 -24.52 -12.46
N LEU A 133 22.77 -24.77 -11.17
CA LEU A 133 23.62 -25.63 -10.34
C LEU A 133 23.62 -27.09 -10.82
N TYR A 134 22.46 -27.62 -11.22
CA TYR A 134 22.34 -28.97 -11.78
C TYR A 134 23.20 -29.11 -13.05
N SER A 135 23.18 -28.12 -13.94
CA SER A 135 23.97 -28.15 -15.19
C SER A 135 25.49 -28.04 -14.94
N ILE A 136 25.91 -27.29 -13.91
CA ILE A 136 27.32 -27.17 -13.52
C ILE A 136 27.84 -28.44 -12.84
N LEU A 137 27.00 -29.12 -12.05
CA LEU A 137 27.37 -30.37 -11.40
C LEU A 137 27.42 -31.58 -12.36
N HIS A 138 26.62 -31.56 -13.44
CA HIS A 138 26.51 -32.71 -14.36
C HIS A 138 27.35 -32.60 -15.64
N THR A 139 28.09 -31.52 -15.87
CA THR A 139 29.00 -31.37 -17.04
C THR A 139 30.45 -31.79 -16.79
N ASN A 140 30.80 -32.24 -15.57
CA ASN A 140 32.16 -32.68 -15.20
C ASN A 140 32.40 -34.21 -15.32
N LYS A 141 31.97 -34.85 -16.41
CA LYS A 141 32.56 -36.14 -16.81
C LYS A 141 33.61 -35.90 -17.90
N ARG A 142 34.87 -35.71 -17.48
CA ARG A 142 36.02 -35.70 -18.39
C ARG A 142 36.12 -37.05 -19.12
N PRO A 143 36.29 -37.09 -20.44
CA PRO A 143 36.71 -38.33 -21.12
C PRO A 143 38.15 -38.67 -20.72
N LYS A 144 38.39 -39.93 -20.32
CA LYS A 144 39.75 -40.47 -20.11
C LYS A 144 40.43 -40.58 -21.47
N GLY A 145 41.52 -39.85 -21.65
CA GLY A 145 42.35 -39.90 -22.85
C GLY A 145 43.08 -41.24 -23.00
N THR A 146 43.31 -41.62 -24.26
CA THR A 146 44.27 -42.65 -24.71
C THR A 146 45.34 -41.97 -25.53
#